data_AF-A0A0F8WYK6-F1
#
_entry.id   AF-A0A0F8WYK6-F1
#
_cell.length_a   1.000
_cell.length_b   1.000
_cell.length_c   1.000
_cell.angle_alpha   90.00
_cell.angle_beta   90.00
_cell.angle_gamma   90.00
#
_symmetry.space_group_name_H-M   'P 1'
#
loop_
_entity.id
_entity.type
_entity.pdbx_description
1 polymer ?
#
loop_
_entity_poly.entity_id
_entity_poly.type
_entity_poly.pdbx_seq_one_letter_code
_entity_poly.pdbx_strand_id
1 'polypeptide(L)'
;SINKIDTLKNYKFSICYENSKDIKGYITEKIFDCFQAASVPIYLGADNIKDYIPENCFIDKRNFKSYNELYIHLKTMSKEEYLMYLENIKDFLNGDESKVFKGEHLVQTFLKALNLN
;
A
#
# COMPACT_ATOMS: atom_id res chain seq x y z
N SER A 1 -5.85 25.03 -1.56
CA SER A 1 -4.84 24.01 -1.23
C SER A 1 -5.17 22.77 -2.03
N ILE A 2 -4.26 22.22 -2.82
CA ILE A 2 -4.52 20.97 -3.55
C ILE A 2 -4.42 19.82 -2.54
N ASN A 3 -5.50 19.04 -2.38
CA ASN A 3 -5.50 17.88 -1.50
C ASN A 3 -4.67 16.76 -2.14
N LYS A 4 -3.85 16.05 -1.34
CA LYS A 4 -2.97 14.97 -1.81
C LYS A 4 -3.75 13.91 -2.61
N ILE A 5 -4.88 13.45 -2.08
CA ILE A 5 -5.74 12.44 -2.71
C ILE A 5 -6.30 12.96 -4.04
N ASP A 6 -6.69 14.24 -4.09
CA ASP A 6 -7.20 14.87 -5.30
C ASP A 6 -6.15 14.96 -6.43
N THR A 7 -4.87 14.99 -6.08
CA THR A 7 -3.78 14.88 -7.07
C THR A 7 -3.61 13.44 -7.52
N LEU A 8 -3.52 12.51 -6.55
CA LEU A 8 -3.20 11.11 -6.82
C LEU A 8 -4.25 10.40 -7.68
N LYS A 9 -5.53 10.74 -7.54
CA LYS A 9 -6.64 10.15 -8.34
C LYS A 9 -6.52 10.35 -9.84
N ASN A 10 -5.66 11.27 -10.29
CA ASN A 10 -5.43 11.54 -11.72
C ASN A 10 -4.36 10.61 -12.32
N TYR A 11 -3.73 9.75 -11.51
CA TYR A 11 -2.66 8.86 -11.93
C TYR A 11 -3.01 7.41 -11.61
N LYS A 12 -2.67 6.50 -12.53
CA LYS A 12 -2.85 5.06 -12.32
C LYS A 12 -1.93 4.49 -11.22
N PHE A 13 -0.73 5.07 -11.10
CA PHE A 13 0.32 4.58 -10.22
C PHE A 13 0.86 5.71 -9.36
N SER A 14 1.34 5.38 -8.16
CA SER A 14 1.95 6.36 -7.26
C SER A 14 3.19 5.78 -6.58
N ILE A 15 4.26 6.58 -6.52
CA ILE A 15 5.48 6.20 -5.80
C ILE A 15 5.16 6.23 -4.31
N CYS A 16 5.20 5.06 -3.70
CA CYS A 16 4.86 4.84 -2.30
C CYS A 16 6.11 4.36 -1.55
N TYR A 17 7.12 5.24 -1.46
CA TYR A 17 8.37 4.91 -0.81
C TYR A 17 8.36 5.39 0.63
N GLU A 18 8.81 4.54 1.53
CA GLU A 18 9.07 4.92 2.91
C GLU A 18 10.38 5.67 3.06
N ASN A 19 10.47 6.50 4.09
CA ASN A 19 11.68 7.27 4.38
C ASN A 19 12.86 6.37 4.79
N SER A 20 12.59 5.12 5.12
CA SER A 20 13.59 4.09 5.42
C SER A 20 13.10 2.75 4.88
N LYS A 21 14.00 2.02 4.25
CA LYS A 21 13.76 0.66 3.76
C LYS A 21 14.33 -0.37 4.74
N ASP A 22 13.84 -1.60 4.64
CA ASP A 22 14.35 -2.77 5.40
C ASP A 22 14.16 -2.69 6.93
N ILE A 23 13.27 -1.81 7.40
CA ILE A 23 12.78 -1.82 8.78
C ILE A 23 11.50 -2.65 8.82
N LYS A 24 11.54 -3.80 9.48
CA LYS A 24 10.41 -4.73 9.55
C LYS A 24 9.17 -4.05 10.12
N GLY A 25 8.05 -4.20 9.42
CA GLY A 25 6.76 -3.60 9.81
C GLY A 25 6.68 -2.08 9.69
N TYR A 26 7.72 -1.38 9.21
CA TYR A 26 7.65 0.07 8.98
C TYR A 26 6.83 0.37 7.72
N ILE A 27 5.51 0.43 7.91
CA ILE A 27 4.49 0.76 6.90
C ILE A 27 3.73 1.97 7.42
N THR A 28 3.65 3.04 6.63
CA THR A 28 3.00 4.30 7.03
C THR A 28 1.71 4.54 6.25
N GLU A 29 1.11 5.72 6.42
CA GLU A 29 -0.10 6.15 5.72
C GLU A 29 0.05 6.20 4.19
N LYS A 30 1.29 6.26 3.67
CA LYS A 30 1.57 6.48 2.23
C LYS A 30 0.88 5.45 1.34
N ILE A 31 0.83 4.18 1.75
CA ILE A 31 0.20 3.14 0.94
C ILE A 31 -1.33 3.25 0.98
N PHE A 32 -1.88 3.65 2.13
CA PHE A 32 -3.30 3.89 2.30
C PHE A 32 -3.79 5.14 1.55
N ASP A 33 -2.95 6.18 1.43
CA ASP A 33 -3.24 7.33 0.57
C ASP A 33 -3.35 6.93 -0.91
N CYS A 34 -2.53 5.98 -1.36
CA CYS A 34 -2.61 5.42 -2.71
C CYS A 34 -3.92 4.64 -2.90
N PHE A 35 -4.26 3.78 -1.94
CA PHE A 35 -5.51 3.00 -1.95
C PHE A 35 -6.74 3.92 -1.98
N GLN A 36 -6.78 4.95 -1.14
CA GLN A 36 -7.88 5.92 -1.11
C GLN A 36 -8.02 6.71 -2.42
N ALA A 37 -6.90 6.95 -3.10
CA ALA A 37 -6.89 7.62 -4.40
C ALA A 37 -7.18 6.71 -5.60
N ALA A 38 -7.43 5.41 -5.39
CA ALA A 38 -7.52 4.39 -6.46
C ALA A 38 -6.30 4.40 -7.40
N SER A 39 -5.12 4.68 -6.84
CA SER A 39 -3.85 4.67 -7.52
C SER A 39 -3.01 3.50 -7.01
N VAL A 40 -2.53 2.64 -7.90
CA VAL A 40 -1.78 1.44 -7.53
C VAL A 40 -0.40 1.84 -6.99
N PRO A 41 -0.06 1.48 -5.74
CA PRO A 41 1.20 1.90 -5.14
C PRO A 41 2.38 1.13 -5.73
N ILE A 42 3.44 1.86 -6.07
CA ILE A 42 4.78 1.31 -6.32
C ILE A 42 5.54 1.40 -5.01
N TYR A 43 5.62 0.30 -4.28
CA TYR A 43 6.08 0.28 -2.90
C TYR A 43 7.59 0.02 -2.77
N LEU A 44 8.23 0.74 -1.86
CA LEU A 44 9.58 0.45 -1.35
C LEU A 44 9.67 0.88 0.11
N GLY A 45 9.85 -0.07 1.04
CA GLY A 45 9.85 0.20 2.48
C GLY A 45 10.20 -1.06 3.25
N ALA A 46 9.35 -1.47 4.20
CA ALA A 46 9.47 -2.76 4.90
C ALA A 46 9.64 -3.95 3.92
N ASP A 47 10.67 -4.76 4.13
CA ASP A 47 10.97 -6.01 3.38
C ASP A 47 9.86 -7.05 3.53
N ASN A 48 9.25 -7.08 4.70
CA ASN A 48 8.18 -7.99 5.07
C ASN A 48 6.77 -7.40 4.92
N ILE A 49 6.57 -6.41 4.04
CA ILE A 49 5.23 -5.82 3.79
C ILE A 49 4.16 -6.88 3.48
N LYS A 50 4.54 -8.00 2.85
CA LYS A 50 3.64 -9.10 2.49
C LYS A 50 3.00 -9.80 3.70
N ASP A 51 3.58 -9.63 4.89
CA ASP A 51 2.99 -10.13 6.15
C ASP A 51 1.75 -9.31 6.56
N TYR A 52 1.56 -8.12 5.97
CA TYR A 52 0.52 -7.18 6.37
C TYR A 52 -0.40 -6.76 5.22
N ILE A 53 0.12 -6.67 3.99
CA ILE A 53 -0.62 -6.26 2.81
C ILE A 53 -0.39 -7.29 1.71
N PRO A 54 -1.44 -7.86 1.11
CA PRO A 54 -1.31 -8.84 0.03
C PRO A 54 -0.48 -8.32 -1.15
N GLU A 55 0.40 -9.16 -1.71
CA GLU A 55 1.31 -8.77 -2.80
C GLU A 55 0.56 -8.30 -4.07
N ASN A 56 -0.67 -8.77 -4.27
CA ASN A 56 -1.54 -8.36 -5.37
C ASN A 56 -2.23 -6.99 -5.15
N CYS A 57 -1.91 -6.27 -4.07
CA CYS A 57 -2.39 -4.90 -3.80
C CYS A 57 -1.36 -3.83 -4.16
N PHE A 58 -0.11 -4.18 -4.50
CA PHE A 58 0.94 -3.21 -4.80
C PHE A 58 1.98 -3.76 -5.77
N ILE A 59 2.71 -2.85 -6.41
CA ILE A 59 3.86 -3.20 -7.26
C ILE A 59 5.11 -3.08 -6.39
N ASP A 60 5.77 -4.20 -6.12
CA ASP A 60 7.00 -4.19 -5.32
C ASP A 60 8.19 -3.71 -6.17
N LYS A 61 8.75 -2.53 -5.83
CA LYS A 61 9.90 -1.97 -6.55
C LYS A 61 11.11 -2.93 -6.57
N ARG A 62 11.25 -3.80 -5.56
CA ARG A 62 12.38 -4.73 -5.42
C ARG A 62 12.36 -5.84 -6.47
N ASN A 63 11.19 -6.12 -7.08
CA ASN A 63 11.07 -7.07 -8.18
C ASN A 63 11.70 -6.59 -9.49
N PHE A 64 12.16 -5.32 -9.56
CA PHE A 64 12.74 -4.70 -10.75
C PHE A 64 14.19 -4.31 -10.51
N LYS A 65 15.10 -4.79 -11.36
CA LYS A 65 16.55 -4.53 -11.29
C LYS A 65 16.89 -3.08 -11.66
N SER A 66 16.06 -2.44 -12.48
CA SER A 66 16.26 -1.06 -12.91
C SER A 66 14.95 -0.26 -12.95
N TYR A 67 15.08 1.07 -12.92
CA TYR A 67 13.92 1.95 -13.16
C TYR A 67 13.37 1.84 -14.58
N ASN A 68 14.21 1.49 -15.56
CA ASN A 68 13.75 1.27 -16.94
C ASN A 68 12.86 0.04 -17.04
N GLU A 69 13.22 -1.05 -16.35
CA GLU A 69 12.41 -2.27 -16.27
C GLU A 69 11.05 -2.00 -15.60
N LEU A 70 11.06 -1.29 -14.46
CA LEU A 70 9.83 -0.82 -13.82
C LEU A 70 8.99 0.05 -14.78
N TYR A 71 9.60 1.02 -15.44
CA TYR A 71 8.91 1.90 -16.37
C TYR A 71 8.24 1.13 -17.51
N ILE A 72 8.96 0.17 -18.11
CA ILE A 72 8.41 -0.70 -19.15
C ILE A 72 7.20 -1.45 -18.61
N HIS A 73 7.32 -2.11 -17.45
CA HIS A 73 6.22 -2.84 -16.83
C HIS A 73 4.97 -1.96 -16.61
N LEU A 74 5.13 -0.78 -16.01
CA LEU A 74 4.02 0.16 -15.77
C LEU A 74 3.37 0.64 -17.08
N LYS A 75 4.18 0.88 -18.11
CA LYS A 75 3.71 1.38 -19.41
C LYS A 75 2.97 0.31 -20.22
N THR A 76 3.39 -0.95 -20.11
CA THR A 76 2.82 -2.07 -20.85
C THR A 76 1.74 -2.81 -20.08
N MET A 77 1.47 -2.45 -18.82
CA MET A 77 0.43 -3.06 -17.99
C MET A 77 -0.94 -2.95 -18.68
N SER A 78 -1.63 -4.08 -18.78
CA SER A 78 -2.96 -4.15 -19.37
C SER A 78 -3.99 -3.43 -18.49
N LYS A 79 -5.14 -3.10 -19.07
CA LYS A 79 -6.24 -2.51 -18.29
C LYS A 79 -6.76 -3.52 -17.27
N GLU A 80 -6.82 -4.78 -17.65
CA GLU A 80 -7.33 -5.90 -16.87
C GLU A 80 -6.45 -6.14 -15.64
N GLU A 81 -5.13 -6.16 -15.82
CA GLU A 81 -4.15 -6.28 -14.72
C GLU A 81 -4.24 -5.08 -13.76
N TYR A 82 -4.33 -3.86 -14.30
CA TYR A 82 -4.52 -2.67 -13.47
C TYR A 82 -5.82 -2.73 -12.65
N LEU A 83 -6.93 -3.15 -13.25
CA LEU A 83 -8.21 -3.29 -12.55
C LEU A 83 -8.16 -4.39 -11.47
N MET A 84 -7.43 -5.47 -11.72
CA MET A 84 -7.21 -6.53 -10.74
C MET A 84 -6.55 -5.98 -9.47
N TYR A 85 -5.54 -5.11 -9.59
CA TYR A 85 -4.95 -4.43 -8.43
C TYR A 85 -5.98 -3.62 -7.65
N LEU A 86 -6.84 -2.85 -8.32
CA LEU A 86 -7.86 -2.04 -7.65
C LEU A 86 -8.91 -2.90 -6.93
N GLU A 87 -9.30 -4.02 -7.53
CA GLU A 87 -10.22 -4.99 -6.92
C GLU A 87 -9.60 -5.62 -5.67
N ASN A 88 -8.36 -6.09 -5.75
CA ASN A 88 -7.63 -6.63 -4.61
C ASN A 88 -7.47 -5.61 -3.48
N ILE A 89 -7.16 -4.34 -3.81
CA ILE A 89 -7.08 -3.25 -2.81
C ILE A 89 -8.43 -3.07 -2.12
N LYS A 90 -9.52 -3.05 -2.90
CA LYS A 90 -10.87 -2.92 -2.35
C LYS A 90 -11.21 -4.09 -1.42
N ASP A 91 -10.88 -5.31 -1.82
CA ASP A 91 -11.13 -6.51 -1.03
C ASP A 91 -10.31 -6.51 0.27
N PHE A 92 -9.04 -6.14 0.19
CA PHE A 92 -8.18 -5.96 1.37
C PHE A 92 -8.77 -4.95 2.37
N LEU A 93 -9.18 -3.76 1.89
CA LEU A 93 -9.76 -2.71 2.73
C LEU A 93 -11.09 -3.14 3.41
N ASN A 94 -11.86 -4.01 2.76
CA ASN A 94 -13.11 -4.56 3.29
C ASN A 94 -12.90 -5.80 4.16
N GLY A 95 -11.76 -6.47 4.01
CA GLY A 95 -11.40 -7.69 4.73
C GLY A 95 -10.90 -7.45 6.15
N ASP A 96 -10.81 -8.56 6.90
CA ASP A 96 -10.33 -8.55 8.29
C ASP A 96 -8.85 -8.22 8.41
N GLU A 97 -8.05 -8.50 7.39
CA GLU A 97 -6.60 -8.25 7.37
C GLU A 97 -6.28 -6.75 7.50
N SER A 98 -7.11 -5.86 6.95
CA SER A 98 -6.92 -4.40 7.11
C SER A 98 -7.14 -3.90 8.53
N LYS A 99 -7.78 -4.69 9.41
CA LYS A 99 -8.13 -4.25 10.78
C LYS A 99 -6.91 -3.89 11.61
N VAL A 100 -5.76 -4.52 11.38
CA VAL A 100 -4.51 -4.21 12.11
C VAL A 100 -4.05 -2.77 11.90
N PHE A 101 -4.51 -2.13 10.81
CA PHE A 101 -4.22 -0.73 10.48
C PHE A 101 -5.33 0.25 10.87
N LYS A 102 -6.45 -0.23 11.43
CA LYS A 102 -7.54 0.62 11.92
C LYS A 102 -7.22 1.11 13.33
N GLY A 103 -7.51 2.38 13.59
CA GLY A 103 -7.26 3.01 14.90
C GLY A 103 -7.93 2.28 16.08
N GLU A 104 -9.07 1.62 15.83
CA GLU A 104 -9.77 0.78 16.82
C GLU A 104 -8.92 -0.41 17.27
N HIS A 105 -8.22 -1.09 16.37
CA HIS A 105 -7.34 -2.21 16.73
C HIS A 105 -6.11 -1.74 17.50
N LEU A 106 -5.60 -0.55 17.16
CA LEU A 106 -4.51 0.09 17.89
C LEU A 106 -4.93 0.35 19.35
N VAL A 107 -6.10 0.98 19.56
CA VAL A 107 -6.65 1.23 20.91
C VAL A 107 -6.83 -0.07 21.69
N GLN A 108 -7.41 -1.11 21.07
CA GLN A 108 -7.58 -2.40 21.73
C GLN A 108 -6.25 -3.08 22.08
N THR A 109 -5.24 -2.95 21.22
CA THR A 109 -3.90 -3.48 21.47
C THR A 109 -3.24 -2.76 22.64
N PHE A 110 -3.37 -1.42 22.71
CA PHE A 110 -2.89 -0.64 23.84
C PHE A 110 -3.62 -0.98 25.16
N LEU A 111 -4.94 -1.10 25.15
CA LEU A 111 -5.71 -1.48 26.34
C LEU A 111 -5.29 -2.85 26.88
N LYS A 112 -5.12 -3.83 25.98
CA LYS A 112 -4.59 -5.16 26.35
C LYS A 112 -3.17 -5.08 26.90
N ALA A 113 -2.28 -4.32 26.27
CA ALA A 113 -0.90 -4.17 26.73
C ALA A 113 -0.81 -3.49 28.11
N LEU A 114 -1.80 -2.64 28.44
CA LEU A 114 -1.89 -1.93 29.72
C LEU A 114 -2.73 -2.68 30.77
N ASN A 115 -3.26 -3.88 30.46
CA ASN A 115 -4.18 -4.64 31.31
C ASN A 115 -5.41 -3.85 31.80
N LEU A 116 -5.87 -2.89 30.99
CA LEU A 116 -7.10 -2.13 31.25
C LEU A 116 -8.25 -2.82 30.50
N ASN A 117 -8.80 -3.88 31.08
CA ASN A 117 -10.02 -4.54 30.60
C ASN A 117 -11.15 -4.35 31.61
#